data_AF-A0A7X8MC36-F1
#
_entry.id   AF-A0A7X8MC36-F1
#
_cell.length_a   1.000
_cell.length_b   1.000
_cell.length_c   1.000
_cell.angle_alpha   90.00
_cell.angle_beta   90.00
_cell.angle_gamma   90.00
#
_symmetry.space_group_name_H-M   'P 1'
#
loop_
_entity.id
_entity.type
_entity.pdbx_description
1 polymer ?
#
loop_
_entity_poly.entity_id
_entity_poly.type
_entity_poly.pdbx_seq_one_letter_code
_entity_poly.pdbx_strand_id
1 'polypeptide(L)'
;MTHYESEYGAAPKVSMPIGQELTFLDPEYSTLRWLGFKGIVKDNPFYEICRSQQDVEIVGDWKKLLGEVRDSHWVAAYGDYLRETQYAARRIGVTWEGLG
;
A
#
# COMPACT_ATOMS: atom_id res chain seq x y z
N MET A 1 8.10 12.43 19.67
CA MET A 1 7.28 11.40 20.33
C MET A 1 7.99 10.05 20.19
N THR A 2 7.95 9.20 21.21
CA THR A 2 8.58 7.86 21.23
C THR A 2 7.87 6.91 20.26
N HIS A 3 8.39 5.73 19.96
CA HIS A 3 7.80 4.68 19.13
C HIS A 3 6.92 3.85 20.04
N TYR A 4 5.63 3.74 19.72
CA TYR A 4 4.62 3.23 20.64
C TYR A 4 4.98 1.82 21.15
N GLU A 5 5.39 0.94 20.24
CA GLU A 5 5.67 -0.46 20.56
C GLU A 5 6.96 -0.65 21.38
N SER A 6 7.81 0.37 21.50
CA SER A 6 9.09 0.28 22.25
C SER A 6 9.21 1.26 23.41
N GLU A 7 8.40 2.32 23.42
CA GLU A 7 8.46 3.48 24.32
C GLU A 7 9.84 4.14 24.46
N TYR A 8 10.76 3.91 23.50
CA TYR A 8 12.15 4.36 23.60
C TYR A 8 12.61 5.16 22.38
N GLY A 9 12.48 4.60 21.17
CA GLY A 9 13.00 5.24 19.95
C GLY A 9 12.11 6.41 19.49
N ALA A 10 12.65 7.51 18.97
CA ALA A 10 11.82 8.49 18.26
C ALA A 10 11.41 7.93 16.89
N ALA A 11 10.15 8.09 16.50
CA ALA A 11 9.66 7.65 15.20
C ALA A 11 8.90 8.76 14.47
N PRO A 12 9.13 8.95 13.15
CA PRO A 12 8.50 10.01 12.38
C PRO A 12 7.00 9.73 12.18
N LYS A 13 6.22 10.81 12.20
CA LYS A 13 4.83 10.82 11.73
C LYS A 13 4.77 11.69 10.48
N VAL A 14 4.50 11.06 9.34
CA VAL A 14 4.28 11.76 8.08
C VAL A 14 2.79 12.11 7.95
N SER A 15 2.52 13.37 7.59
CA SER A 15 1.20 13.84 7.19
C SER A 15 1.17 14.00 5.67
N MET A 16 0.57 13.03 4.98
CA MET A 16 0.38 13.10 3.53
C MET A 16 -0.81 14.01 3.18
N PRO A 17 -0.77 14.75 2.05
CA PRO A 17 -1.92 15.53 1.62
C PRO A 17 -3.18 14.68 1.44
N ILE A 18 -4.33 15.18 1.90
CA ILE A 18 -5.63 14.53 1.63
C ILE A 18 -5.92 14.60 0.13
N GLY A 19 -6.40 13.49 -0.44
CA GLY A 19 -6.58 13.34 -1.88
C GLY A 19 -5.31 12.92 -2.63
N GLN A 20 -4.18 12.74 -1.94
CA GLN A 20 -2.95 12.25 -2.57
C GLN A 20 -3.16 10.82 -3.08
N GLU A 21 -2.81 10.60 -4.35
CA GLU A 21 -2.80 9.28 -4.96
C GLU A 21 -1.57 8.48 -4.52
N LEU A 22 -1.78 7.19 -4.32
CA LEU A 22 -0.75 6.22 -3.98
C LEU A 22 -0.87 4.99 -4.87
N THR A 23 0.25 4.32 -5.12
CA THR A 23 0.27 2.98 -5.73
C THR A 23 0.58 1.97 -4.64
N PHE A 24 -0.27 0.95 -4.51
CA PHE A 24 -0.07 -0.16 -3.59
C PHE A 24 0.28 -1.42 -4.37
N LEU A 25 1.25 -2.18 -3.85
CA LEU A 25 1.60 -3.52 -4.34
C LEU A 25 1.64 -4.50 -3.16
N ASP A 26 0.99 -5.65 -3.32
CA ASP A 26 1.11 -6.83 -2.44
C ASP A 26 1.81 -7.94 -3.22
N PRO A 27 3.12 -8.16 -2.98
CA PRO A 27 3.90 -9.17 -3.67
C PRO A 27 3.73 -10.56 -3.02
N GLU A 28 3.31 -11.53 -3.81
CA GLU A 28 3.32 -12.94 -3.42
C GLU A 28 4.68 -13.58 -3.75
N TYR A 29 5.53 -13.72 -2.74
CA TYR A 29 6.93 -14.15 -2.91
C TYR A 29 7.09 -15.58 -3.45
N SER A 30 6.14 -16.47 -3.18
CA SER A 30 6.22 -17.89 -3.54
C SER A 30 5.85 -18.18 -5.00
N THR A 31 5.08 -17.31 -5.66
CA THR A 31 4.45 -17.60 -6.96
C THR A 31 4.75 -16.57 -8.06
N LEU A 32 5.60 -15.57 -7.79
CA LEU A 32 5.89 -14.47 -8.73
C LEU A 32 4.62 -13.78 -9.23
N ARG A 33 3.70 -13.49 -8.30
CA ARG A 33 2.45 -12.79 -8.57
C ARG A 33 2.37 -11.53 -7.73
N TRP A 34 2.06 -10.40 -8.36
CA TRP A 34 1.83 -9.13 -7.66
C TRP A 34 0.40 -8.68 -7.84
N LEU A 35 -0.23 -8.31 -6.74
CA LEU A 35 -1.47 -7.54 -6.74
C LEU A 35 -1.14 -6.06 -6.68
N GLY A 36 -1.75 -5.25 -7.54
CA GLY A 36 -1.58 -3.80 -7.53
C GLY A 36 -2.90 -3.04 -7.61
N PHE A 37 -2.99 -1.93 -6.87
CA PHE A 37 -4.14 -1.03 -6.94
C PHE A 37 -3.77 0.43 -6.59
N LYS A 38 -4.67 1.35 -6.94
CA LYS A 38 -4.51 2.78 -6.64
C LYS A 38 -5.21 3.10 -5.32
N GLY A 39 -4.52 3.79 -4.43
CA GLY A 39 -5.06 4.33 -3.20
C GLY A 39 -5.26 5.84 -3.27
N ILE A 40 -6.19 6.38 -2.48
CA ILE A 40 -6.34 7.82 -2.26
C ILE A 40 -6.29 8.08 -0.75
N VAL A 41 -5.37 8.91 -0.29
CA VAL A 41 -5.28 9.29 1.13
C VAL A 41 -6.54 10.05 1.55
N LYS A 42 -7.24 9.56 2.58
CA LYS A 42 -8.45 10.17 3.15
C LYS A 42 -8.21 10.83 4.50
N ASP A 43 -7.25 10.32 5.27
CA ASP A 43 -6.84 10.91 6.55
C ASP A 43 -5.41 10.48 6.99
N ASN A 44 -4.85 11.17 7.98
CA ASN A 44 -3.58 10.82 8.64
C ASN A 44 -3.79 10.61 10.16
N PRO A 45 -4.50 9.54 10.56
CA PRO A 45 -4.96 9.35 11.93
C PRO A 45 -3.84 9.26 12.96
N PHE A 46 -4.22 9.33 14.23
CA PHE A 46 -3.28 9.32 15.34
C PHE A 46 -3.73 8.35 16.43
N TYR A 47 -3.88 7.09 16.04
CA TYR A 47 -4.19 6.01 16.97
C TYR A 47 -2.97 5.62 17.79
N GLU A 48 -3.20 4.96 18.92
CA GLU A 48 -2.17 4.38 19.80
C GLU A 48 -1.57 3.09 19.21
N ILE A 49 -1.11 3.16 17.96
CA ILE A 49 -0.40 2.11 17.22
C ILE A 49 0.61 2.81 16.28
N CYS A 50 1.54 2.09 15.64
CA CYS A 50 2.46 2.50 14.55
C CYS A 50 2.43 3.97 14.11
N ARG A 51 3.57 4.68 14.08
CA ARG A 51 3.57 6.16 14.05
C ARG A 51 3.08 6.84 12.77
N SER A 52 3.49 6.36 11.60
CA SER A 52 2.99 6.92 10.33
C SER A 52 1.80 6.10 9.88
N GLN A 53 0.63 6.74 9.89
CA GLN A 53 -0.66 6.12 9.61
C GLN A 53 -1.35 6.92 8.51
N GLN A 54 -1.83 6.22 7.49
CA GLN A 54 -2.64 6.77 6.42
C GLN A 54 -3.93 5.95 6.34
N ASP A 55 -5.07 6.62 6.42
CA ASP A 55 -6.34 6.04 6.00
C ASP A 55 -6.46 6.23 4.48
N VAL A 56 -6.73 5.15 3.76
CA VAL A 56 -6.61 5.11 2.30
C VAL A 56 -7.84 4.44 1.69
N GLU A 57 -8.50 5.17 0.79
CA GLU A 57 -9.54 4.62 -0.07
C GLU A 57 -8.92 3.71 -1.13
N ILE A 58 -9.45 2.50 -1.27
CA ILE A 58 -9.09 1.56 -2.33
C ILE A 58 -9.87 1.94 -3.59
N VAL A 59 -9.16 2.28 -4.67
CA VAL A 59 -9.76 2.52 -5.98
C VAL A 59 -9.79 1.20 -6.76
N GLY A 60 -10.99 0.64 -6.91
CA GLY A 60 -11.25 -0.62 -7.60
C GLY A 60 -12.24 -1.51 -6.85
N ASP A 61 -12.34 -2.78 -7.26
CA ASP A 61 -13.16 -3.77 -6.58
C ASP A 61 -12.51 -4.21 -5.26
N TRP A 62 -12.83 -3.48 -4.19
CA TRP A 62 -12.37 -3.80 -2.84
C TRP A 62 -12.91 -5.15 -2.33
N LYS A 63 -14.03 -5.67 -2.87
CA LYS A 63 -14.54 -6.98 -2.45
C LYS A 63 -13.67 -8.09 -3.00
N LYS A 64 -13.21 -7.95 -4.24
CA LYS A 64 -12.21 -8.84 -4.82
C LYS A 64 -10.94 -8.87 -3.96
N LEU A 65 -10.47 -7.71 -3.50
CA LEU A 65 -9.26 -7.60 -2.66
C LEU A 65 -9.29 -8.57 -1.46
N LEU A 66 -10.44 -8.77 -0.81
CA LEU A 66 -10.58 -9.68 0.33
C LEU A 66 -10.11 -11.12 0.03
N GLY A 67 -10.29 -11.58 -1.20
CA GLY A 67 -9.83 -12.90 -1.66
C GLY A 67 -8.41 -12.90 -2.23
N GLU A 68 -7.82 -11.73 -2.43
CA GLU A 68 -6.54 -11.56 -3.14
C GLU A 68 -5.36 -11.18 -2.25
N VAL A 69 -5.58 -10.69 -1.03
CA VAL A 69 -4.50 -10.41 -0.07
C VAL A 69 -3.72 -11.68 0.25
N ARG A 70 -2.38 -11.61 0.24
CA ARG A 70 -1.50 -12.77 0.53
C ARG A 70 -0.55 -12.52 1.70
N ASP A 71 -0.20 -11.27 1.99
CA ASP A 71 0.62 -10.90 3.15
C ASP A 71 0.14 -9.58 3.79
N SER A 72 0.60 -9.34 5.01
CA SER A 72 0.51 -8.08 5.74
C SER A 72 1.51 -7.00 5.27
N HIS A 73 2.57 -7.37 4.53
CA HIS A 73 3.60 -6.44 4.06
C HIS A 73 3.36 -5.96 2.63
N TRP A 74 3.25 -4.65 2.48
CA TRP A 74 2.89 -3.99 1.24
C TRP A 74 3.93 -2.96 0.84
N VAL A 75 4.04 -2.70 -0.46
CA VAL A 75 4.73 -1.52 -0.98
C VAL A 75 3.71 -0.42 -1.19
N ALA A 76 3.99 0.77 -0.67
CA ALA A 76 3.24 1.99 -0.96
C ALA A 76 4.17 3.01 -1.62
N ALA A 77 3.80 3.50 -2.81
CA ALA A 77 4.53 4.52 -3.55
C ALA A 77 3.69 5.78 -3.71
N TYR A 78 4.32 6.95 -3.57
CA TYR A 78 3.67 8.26 -3.70
C TYR A 78 3.38 8.60 -5.16
N GLY A 79 2.12 8.59 -5.57
CA GLY A 79 1.67 8.78 -6.96
C GLY A 79 1.07 7.52 -7.58
N ASP A 80 0.44 7.68 -8.75
CA ASP A 80 -0.09 6.57 -9.56
C ASP A 80 0.96 6.11 -10.59
N TYR A 81 1.45 4.88 -10.40
CA TYR A 81 2.44 4.21 -11.24
C TYR A 81 1.98 2.80 -11.63
N LEU A 82 0.68 2.51 -11.57
CA LEU A 82 0.18 1.16 -11.85
C LEU A 82 0.49 0.72 -13.27
N ARG A 83 0.41 1.64 -14.24
CA ARG A 83 0.68 1.35 -15.65
C ARG A 83 2.13 0.95 -15.86
N GLU A 84 3.06 1.73 -15.33
CA GLU A 84 4.50 1.49 -15.40
C GLU A 84 4.87 0.18 -14.69
N THR A 85 4.29 -0.04 -13.51
CA THR A 85 4.55 -1.22 -12.70
C THR A 85 4.02 -2.48 -13.37
N GLN A 86 2.78 -2.46 -13.88
CA GLN A 86 2.19 -3.57 -14.62
C GLN A 86 3.02 -3.91 -15.86
N TYR A 87 3.48 -2.89 -16.61
CA TYR A 87 4.37 -3.07 -17.75
C TYR A 87 5.67 -3.77 -17.33
N ALA A 88 6.33 -3.28 -16.28
CA ALA A 88 7.60 -3.83 -15.80
C ALA A 88 7.43 -5.26 -15.26
N ALA A 89 6.41 -5.52 -14.45
CA ALA A 89 6.10 -6.84 -13.88
C ALA A 89 5.98 -7.90 -14.99
N ARG A 90 5.21 -7.62 -16.03
CA ARG A 90 5.06 -8.54 -17.18
C ARG A 90 6.38 -8.79 -17.91
N ARG A 91 7.27 -7.81 -17.99
CA ARG A 91 8.59 -7.94 -18.64
C ARG A 91 9.55 -8.84 -17.87
N ILE A 92 9.40 -8.94 -16.56
CA ILE A 92 10.22 -9.80 -15.70
C ILE A 92 9.54 -11.13 -15.35
N GLY A 93 8.44 -11.47 -16.01
CA GLY A 93 7.73 -12.73 -15.81
C GLY A 93 6.83 -12.78 -14.56
N VAL A 94 6.59 -11.64 -13.92
CA VAL A 94 5.66 -11.54 -12.79
C VAL A 94 4.22 -11.47 -13.31
N THR A 95 3.37 -12.32 -12.75
CA THR A 95 1.92 -12.31 -13.02
C THR A 95 1.30 -11.12 -12.30
N TRP A 96 0.49 -10.34 -13.02
CA TRP A 96 -0.12 -9.14 -12.48
C TRP A 96 -1.61 -9.34 -12.20
N GLU A 97 -2.04 -9.03 -10.98
CA GLU A 97 -3.43 -8.92 -10.58
C GLU A 97 -3.80 -7.45 -10.32
N GLY A 98 -4.93 -7.01 -10.84
CA GLY A 98 -5.49 -5.68 -10.57
C GLY A 98 -6.90 -5.78 -9.96
N LEU A 99 -7.36 -4.69 -9.37
CA LEU A 99 -8.71 -4.60 -8.80
C LEU A 99 -9.77 -4.04 -9.77
N GLY A 100 -9.42 -3.72 -11.02
CA GLY A 100 -10.34 -3.19 -12.03
C GLY A 100 -9.64 -2.34 -13.06
#